data_AF-A0A3R9RWF8-F1
#
_entry.id   AF-A0A3R9RWF8-F1
#
_cell.length_a   1.000
_cell.length_b   1.000
_cell.length_c   1.000
_cell.angle_alpha   90.00
_cell.angle_beta   90.00
_cell.angle_gamma   90.00
#
_symmetry.space_group_name_H-M   'P 1'
#
loop_
_entity.id
_entity.type
_entity.pdbx_description
1 polymer ?
#
loop_
_entity_poly.entity_id
_entity_poly.type
_entity_poly.pdbx_seq_one_letter_code
_entity_poly.pdbx_strand_id
1 'polypeptide(L)' 'MTHTALDQLKTLTTIVADSSDLEAIRKFRPLDATTNPSLITAAAEQPESKEL' A
#
# COMPACT_ATOMS: atom_id res chain seq x y z
N MET A 1 7.52 -23.66 -8.93
CA MET A 1 7.50 -22.20 -9.06
C MET A 1 8.34 -21.62 -7.94
N THR A 2 9.21 -20.64 -8.21
CA THR A 2 9.96 -19.95 -7.16
C THR A 2 9.07 -18.90 -6.52
N HIS A 3 8.76 -19.06 -5.23
CA HIS A 3 7.96 -18.11 -4.47
C HIS A 3 8.80 -16.88 -4.11
N THR A 4 8.23 -15.67 -4.26
CA THR A 4 8.92 -14.44 -3.87
C THR A 4 9.07 -14.37 -2.35
N ALA A 5 9.99 -13.55 -1.85
CA ALA A 5 10.12 -13.31 -0.41
C ALA A 5 8.81 -12.79 0.22
N LEU A 6 8.06 -11.96 -0.51
CA LEU A 6 6.75 -11.46 -0.07
C LEU A 6 5.72 -12.59 0.04
N ASP A 7 5.70 -13.52 -0.93
CA ASP A 7 4.79 -14.67 -0.89
C ASP A 7 5.09 -15.59 0.29
N GLN A 8 6.38 -15.79 0.60
CA GLN A 8 6.80 -16.56 1.77
C GLN A 8 6.39 -15.86 3.07
N LEU A 9 6.58 -14.55 3.17
CA LEU A 9 6.25 -13.77 4.37
C LEU A 9 4.75 -13.76 4.68
N LYS A 10 3.88 -13.74 3.65
CA LYS A 10 2.41 -13.83 3.79
C LYS A 10 1.94 -15.10 4.50
N THR A 11 2.74 -16.17 4.51
CA THR A 11 2.40 -17.42 5.20
C THR A 11 2.68 -17.39 6.70
N LEU A 12 3.49 -16.44 7.17
CA LEU A 12 3.97 -16.35 8.54
C LEU A 12 3.38 -15.17 9.31
N THR A 13 3.01 -14.10 8.60
CA THR A 13 2.50 -12.88 9.21
C THR A 13 1.44 -12.21 8.35
N THR A 14 0.69 -11.30 8.96
CA THR A 14 -0.23 -10.42 8.25
C THR A 14 0.55 -9.30 7.59
N ILE A 15 0.33 -9.12 6.28
CA ILE A 15 0.95 -8.04 5.52
C ILE A 15 0.03 -6.83 5.50
N VAL A 16 0.59 -5.69 5.89
CA VAL A 16 -0.04 -4.37 5.87
C VAL A 16 0.74 -3.47 4.93
N ALA A 17 0.07 -2.69 4.08
CA ALA A 17 0.72 -1.67 3.26
C ALA A 17 0.70 -0.32 3.97
N ASP A 18 1.87 0.29 4.20
CA ASP A 18 1.98 1.63 4.77
C ASP A 18 2.03 2.68 3.66
N SER A 19 0.87 3.02 3.10
CA SER A 19 0.78 3.92 1.94
C SER A 19 -0.62 4.52 1.77
N SER A 20 -0.67 5.75 1.26
CA SER A 20 -1.89 6.39 0.76
C SER A 20 -2.08 6.24 -0.76
N ASP A 21 -1.17 5.55 -1.45
CA ASP A 21 -1.24 5.27 -2.89
C ASP A 21 -2.20 4.10 -3.18
N LEU A 22 -3.33 4.42 -3.81
CA LEU A 22 -4.36 3.45 -4.16
C LEU A 22 -3.90 2.43 -5.23
N GLU A 23 -3.00 2.81 -6.14
CA GLU A 23 -2.48 1.89 -7.16
C GLU A 23 -1.55 0.84 -6.53
N ALA A 24 -0.70 1.27 -5.59
CA ALA A 24 0.12 0.34 -4.81
C ALA A 24 -0.75 -0.64 -4.02
N ILE A 25 -1.80 -0.16 -3.35
CA ILE A 25 -2.75 -1.02 -2.62
C ILE A 25 -3.42 -2.03 -3.56
N ARG A 26 -3.88 -1.59 -4.73
CA ARG A 26 -4.50 -2.47 -5.75
C ARG A 26 -3.53 -3.53 -6.27
N LYS A 27 -2.27 -3.16 -6.49
CA LYS A 27 -1.23 -4.06 -6.99
C LYS A 27 -0.85 -5.14 -5.99
N PHE A 28 -0.63 -4.77 -4.74
CA PHE A 28 -0.11 -5.70 -3.72
C PHE A 28 -1.21 -6.43 -2.94
N ARG A 29 -2.45 -5.91 -2.97
CA ARG A 29 -3.62 -6.45 -2.26
C ARG A 29 -3.26 -6.89 -0.83
N PRO A 30 -2.77 -5.95 -0.01
CA PRO A 30 -2.49 -6.26 1.39
C PRO A 30 -3.80 -6.60 2.12
N LEU A 31 -3.71 -7.20 3.31
CA LEU A 31 -4.91 -7.43 4.11
C LEU A 31 -5.44 -6.09 4.63
N ASP A 32 -4.55 -5.30 5.23
CA ASP A 32 -4.84 -3.97 5.73
C ASP A 32 -3.89 -2.94 5.09
N ALA A 33 -4.26 -1.66 5.19
CA ALA A 33 -3.37 -0.55 4.86
C ALA A 33 -3.35 0.45 6.01
N THR A 34 -2.18 1.01 6.29
CA THR A 34 -2.00 2.10 7.25
C THR A 34 -1.65 3.37 6.52
N THR A 35 -2.15 4.48 7.05
CA THR A 35 -1.76 5.82 6.65
C THR A 35 -1.29 6.58 7.88
N ASN A 36 -0.64 7.71 7.63
CA ASN A 36 -0.28 8.68 8.64
C ASN A 36 -0.37 10.10 8.03
N PRO A 37 -0.31 11.18 8.83
CA PRO A 37 -0.45 12.54 8.31
C PRO A 37 0.51 12.85 7.16
N SER A 38 1.76 12.41 7.23
CA SER A 38 2.74 12.64 6.16
C SER A 38 2.35 11.97 4.85
N LEU A 39 1.88 10.71 4.91
CA LEU A 39 1.43 9.97 3.73
C LEU A 39 0.16 10.58 3.10
N ILE A 40 -0.75 11.11 3.93
CA ILE A 40 -1.94 11.81 3.44
C ILE A 40 -1.56 13.12 2.76
N THR A 41 -0.69 13.92 3.37
CA THR A 41 -0.20 15.17 2.76
C THR A 41 0.45 14.91 1.40
N ALA A 42 1.34 13.90 1.32
CA ALA A 42 1.99 13.53 0.07
C ALA A 42 0.99 13.06 -1.01
N ALA A 43 -0.08 12.35 -0.63
CA ALA A 43 -1.13 11.93 -1.55
C ALA A 43 -2.00 13.11 -2.03
N ALA A 44 -2.29 14.07 -1.15
CA ALA A 44 -3.05 15.28 -1.51
C ALA A 44 -2.29 16.21 -2.48
N GLU A 45 -0.96 16.13 -2.50
CA GLU A 45 -0.13 16.89 -3.45
C GLU A 45 -0.14 16.29 -4.87
N GLN A 46 -0.57 15.02 -5.04
CA GLN A 46 -0.63 14.36 -6.34
C GLN A 46 -1.70 15.01 -7.24
N PRO A 47 -1.46 15.12 -8.56
CA PRO A 47 -2.42 15.69 -9.51
C PRO A 47 -3.80 15.04 -9.43
N GLU A 48 -3.85 13.71 -9.31
CA GLU A 48 -5.07 12.91 -9.30
C GLU A 48 -5.97 13.22 -8.09
N SER A 49 -5.39 13.69 -6.99
CA SER A 49 -6.11 14.05 -5.76
C SER A 49 -6.64 15.49 -5.78
N LYS A 50 -6.14 16.34 -6.69
CA LYS A 50 -6.48 17.77 -6.76
C LYS A 50 -7.73 18.06 -7.61
N GLU A 51 -8.21 17.07 -8.37
CA GLU A 51 -9.37 17.20 -9.29
C GLU A 51 -10.72 16.83 -8.65
N LEU A 52 -10.76 16.56 -7.34
CA LEU A 52 -11.96 16.15 -6.58
C LEU A 52 -12.85 17.32 -6.13
#